data_AF-A0A437APA0-F1
#
_entry.id   AF-A0A437APA0-F1
#
_cell.length_a   1.000
_cell.length_b   1.000
_cell.length_c   1.000
_cell.angle_alpha   90.00
_cell.angle_beta   90.00
_cell.angle_gamma   90.00
#
_symmetry.space_group_name_H-M   'P 1'
#
loop_
_entity.id
_entity.type
_entity.pdbx_description
1 polymer ?
#
loop_
_entity_poly.entity_id
_entity_poly.type
_entity_poly.pdbx_seq_one_letter_code
_entity_poly.pdbx_strand_id
1 'polypeptide(L)'
;MRKKLQASKLLTTEEAKEDRKKGLIFKIKNKIELIKLTKENEQKSDIFRSQSEKAKILCRKLHMTLNDLRNYKKYYSEYGERKLRSILIRHGFNRMKSDLIFEYLKNDCE
;
A
#
# COMPACT_ATOMS: atom_id res chain seq x y z
N MET A 1 29.03 -9.25 16.87
CA MET A 1 28.28 -9.46 18.14
C MET A 1 27.03 -8.60 18.14
N ARG A 2 25.81 -9.19 18.15
CA ARG A 2 24.55 -8.42 18.28
C ARG A 2 24.25 -8.24 19.77
N LYS A 3 24.23 -6.99 20.27
CA LYS A 3 23.83 -6.68 21.65
C LYS A 3 22.35 -7.08 21.82
N LYS A 4 22.05 -8.02 22.72
CA LYS A 4 20.67 -8.33 23.11
C LYS A 4 20.10 -7.13 23.86
N LEU A 5 18.98 -6.57 23.40
CA LEU A 5 18.23 -5.55 24.12
C LEU A 5 17.72 -6.17 25.43
N GLN A 6 18.10 -5.60 26.57
CA GLN A 6 17.59 -6.03 27.88
C GLN A 6 16.12 -5.66 28.00
N ALA A 7 15.31 -6.56 28.55
CA ALA A 7 13.92 -6.29 28.89
C ALA A 7 13.87 -5.16 29.94
N SER A 8 13.21 -4.05 29.61
CA SER A 8 12.99 -2.96 30.56
C SER A 8 12.18 -3.48 31.76
N LYS A 9 12.62 -3.14 32.98
CA LYS A 9 11.93 -3.49 34.24
C LYS A 9 10.44 -3.12 34.17
N LEU A 10 9.59 -4.03 34.64
CA LEU A 10 8.17 -3.74 34.89
C LEU A 10 8.08 -2.73 36.04
N LEU A 11 7.32 -1.66 35.87
CA LEU A 11 7.11 -0.65 36.90
C LEU A 11 6.47 -1.26 38.14
N THR A 12 6.95 -0.84 39.31
CA THR A 12 6.34 -1.19 40.59
C THR A 12 5.04 -0.40 40.80
N THR A 13 4.19 -0.90 41.71
CA THR A 13 2.86 -0.31 41.97
C THR A 13 2.93 1.09 42.57
N GLU A 14 4.06 1.47 43.17
CA GLU A 14 4.29 2.80 43.74
C GLU A 14 4.70 3.82 42.67
N GLU A 15 5.61 3.45 41.78
CA GLU A 15 5.99 4.28 40.63
C GLU A 15 4.77 4.53 39.72
N ALA A 16 3.93 3.51 39.53
CA ALA A 16 2.68 3.64 38.78
C ALA A 16 1.67 4.59 39.45
N LYS A 17 1.71 4.78 40.78
CA LYS A 17 0.84 5.75 41.48
C LYS A 17 1.37 7.18 41.32
N GLU A 18 2.69 7.36 41.31
CA GLU A 18 3.29 8.67 41.04
C GLU A 18 3.00 9.16 39.62
N ASP A 19 3.09 8.27 38.63
CA ASP A 19 2.75 8.59 37.25
C ASP A 19 1.26 8.94 37.07
N ARG A 20 0.36 8.33 37.85
CA ARG A 20 -1.06 8.73 37.90
C ARG A 20 -1.23 10.13 38.47
N LYS A 21 -0.52 10.45 39.56
CA LYS A 21 -0.56 11.79 40.17
C LYS A 21 -0.01 12.86 39.22
N LYS A 22 0.99 12.53 38.41
CA LYS A 22 1.58 13.42 37.39
C LYS A 22 0.72 13.55 36.11
N GLY A 23 -0.46 12.91 36.04
CA GLY A 23 -1.33 12.96 34.86
C GLY A 23 -0.80 12.20 33.64
N LEU A 24 0.29 11.44 33.78
CA LEU A 24 0.94 10.68 32.70
C LEU A 24 0.13 9.43 32.30
N ILE A 25 -0.81 8.99 33.14
CA ILE A 25 -1.73 7.87 32.86
C ILE A 25 -3.07 8.38 32.31
N PHE A 26 -3.04 9.38 31.44
CA PHE A 26 -4.16 9.69 30.55
C PHE A 26 -3.79 9.29 29.14
N LYS A 27 -3.85 7.98 28.80
CA LYS A 27 -3.88 7.49 27.39
C LYS A 27 -3.99 5.96 27.21
N ILE A 28 -4.49 5.18 28.19
CA ILE A 28 -4.53 3.70 28.01
C ILE A 28 -5.85 3.19 27.37
N LYS A 29 -6.93 3.98 27.35
CA LYS A 29 -8.20 3.55 26.72
C LYS A 29 -8.13 3.27 25.22
N ASN A 30 -7.10 3.76 24.51
CA ASN A 30 -6.97 3.56 23.07
C ASN A 30 -5.89 2.56 22.67
N LYS A 31 -5.34 1.73 23.56
CA LYS A 31 -4.25 0.81 23.16
C LYS A 31 -4.72 -0.27 22.18
N ILE A 32 -5.94 -0.80 22.34
CA ILE A 32 -6.52 -1.77 21.41
C ILE A 32 -6.92 -1.12 20.08
N GLU A 33 -7.50 0.09 20.11
CA GLU A 33 -7.81 0.85 18.89
C GLU A 33 -6.55 1.26 18.13
N LEU A 34 -5.49 1.70 18.82
CA LEU A 34 -4.18 1.96 18.21
C LEU A 34 -3.61 0.69 17.59
N ILE A 35 -3.68 -0.46 18.27
CA ILE A 35 -3.19 -1.73 17.71
C ILE A 35 -4.01 -2.17 16.48
N LYS A 36 -5.33 -1.96 16.49
CA LYS A 36 -6.19 -2.22 15.33
C LYS A 36 -5.86 -1.28 14.17
N LEU A 37 -5.73 0.02 14.44
CA LEU A 37 -5.32 1.03 13.45
C LEU A 37 -3.92 0.75 12.90
N THR A 38 -2.95 0.33 13.73
CA THR A 38 -1.61 -0.03 13.25
C THR A 38 -1.65 -1.28 12.40
N LYS A 39 -2.41 -2.32 12.78
CA LYS A 39 -2.56 -3.54 11.97
C LYS A 39 -3.29 -3.28 10.64
N GLU A 40 -4.34 -2.46 10.66
CA GLU A 40 -5.05 -2.05 9.45
C GLU A 40 -4.15 -1.19 8.54
N ASN A 41 -3.32 -0.31 9.11
CA ASN A 41 -2.37 0.49 8.35
C ASN A 41 -1.20 -0.35 7.81
N GLU A 42 -0.69 -1.32 8.57
CA GLU A 42 0.31 -2.28 8.11
C GLU A 42 -0.25 -3.14 6.96
N GLN A 43 -1.45 -3.69 7.10
CA GLN A 43 -2.13 -4.43 6.04
C GLN A 43 -2.40 -3.57 4.80
N LYS A 44 -2.89 -2.33 4.98
CA LYS A 44 -3.05 -1.37 3.87
C LYS A 44 -1.72 -1.06 3.20
N SER A 45 -0.63 -0.92 3.96
CA SER A 45 0.70 -0.68 3.41
C SER A 45 1.25 -1.87 2.63
N ASP A 46 0.97 -3.10 3.06
CA ASP A 46 1.39 -4.33 2.38
C ASP A 46 0.57 -4.55 1.10
N ILE A 47 -0.71 -4.22 1.10
CA ILE A 47 -1.56 -4.21 -0.09
C ILE A 47 -1.07 -3.15 -1.09
N PHE A 48 -0.75 -1.94 -0.62
CA PHE A 48 -0.21 -0.88 -1.46
C PHE A 48 1.16 -1.24 -2.04
N ARG A 49 2.02 -1.88 -1.23
CA ARG A 49 3.35 -2.34 -1.63
C ARG A 49 3.26 -3.48 -2.65
N SER A 50 2.36 -4.43 -2.47
CA SER A 50 2.16 -5.54 -3.41
C SER A 50 1.52 -5.09 -4.73
N GLN A 51 0.58 -4.14 -4.73
CA GLN A 51 0.10 -3.47 -5.94
C GLN A 51 1.23 -2.71 -6.66
N SER A 52 2.09 -2.02 -5.90
CA SER A 52 3.26 -1.32 -6.45
C SER A 52 4.25 -2.28 -7.13
N GLU A 53 4.49 -3.48 -6.57
CA GLU A 53 5.37 -4.47 -7.19
C GLU A 53 4.79 -5.08 -8.47
N LYS A 54 3.48 -5.41 -8.50
CA LYS A 54 2.82 -5.90 -9.73
C LYS A 54 2.89 -4.87 -10.85
N ALA A 55 2.62 -3.60 -10.55
CA ALA A 55 2.74 -2.49 -11.50
C ALA A 55 4.17 -2.36 -12.06
N LYS A 56 5.19 -2.43 -11.18
CA LYS A 56 6.60 -2.37 -11.59
C LYS A 56 6.99 -3.54 -12.50
N ILE A 57 6.53 -4.75 -12.20
CA ILE A 57 6.81 -5.94 -13.02
C ILE A 57 6.19 -5.78 -14.41
N LEU A 58 4.93 -5.32 -14.48
CA LEU A 58 4.26 -5.04 -15.75
C LEU A 58 5.01 -3.98 -16.56
N CYS A 59 5.37 -2.85 -15.93
CA CYS A 59 6.13 -1.79 -16.57
C CYS A 59 7.47 -2.27 -17.14
N ARG A 60 8.19 -3.13 -16.39
CA ARG A 60 9.44 -3.75 -16.87
C ARG A 60 9.20 -4.67 -18.08
N LYS A 61 8.16 -5.50 -18.03
CA LYS A 61 7.83 -6.46 -19.11
C LYS A 61 7.40 -5.76 -20.41
N LEU A 62 6.74 -4.61 -20.28
CA LEU A 62 6.21 -3.86 -21.42
C LEU A 62 7.11 -2.69 -21.85
N HIS A 63 8.24 -2.48 -21.16
CA HIS A 63 9.15 -1.35 -21.38
C HIS A 63 8.42 0.02 -21.34
N MET A 64 7.56 0.22 -20.35
CA MET A 64 6.82 1.47 -20.16
C MET A 64 7.13 2.08 -18.79
N THR A 65 6.83 3.36 -18.63
CA THR A 65 6.97 4.01 -17.32
C THR A 65 5.74 3.78 -16.44
N LEU A 66 5.90 3.93 -15.12
CA LEU A 66 4.78 3.91 -14.18
C LEU A 66 3.79 5.05 -14.44
N ASN A 67 4.27 6.17 -14.98
CA ASN A 67 3.43 7.33 -15.28
C ASN A 67 2.50 7.04 -16.46
N ASP A 68 3.01 6.36 -17.49
CA ASP A 68 2.19 5.92 -18.63
C ASP A 68 1.10 4.95 -18.18
N LEU A 69 1.45 3.97 -17.33
CA LEU A 69 0.48 3.05 -16.75
C LEU A 69 -0.60 3.79 -15.94
N ARG A 70 -0.21 4.80 -15.16
CA ARG A 70 -1.15 5.65 -14.41
C ARG A 70 -2.08 6.44 -15.34
N ASN A 71 -1.55 6.95 -16.45
CA ASN A 71 -2.34 7.63 -17.48
C ASN A 71 -3.34 6.66 -18.11
N TYR A 72 -2.90 5.45 -18.50
CA TYR A 72 -3.78 4.42 -19.05
C TYR A 72 -4.88 3.99 -18.07
N LYS A 73 -4.58 3.93 -16.76
CA LYS A 73 -5.59 3.68 -15.72
C LYS A 73 -6.65 4.79 -15.67
N LYS A 74 -6.24 6.06 -15.75
CA LYS A 74 -7.19 7.19 -15.84
C LYS A 74 -8.04 7.11 -17.12
N TYR A 75 -7.40 6.89 -18.27
CA TYR A 75 -8.10 6.76 -19.55
C TYR A 75 -9.10 5.60 -19.54
N TYR A 76 -8.74 4.46 -18.94
CA TYR A 76 -9.64 3.33 -18.79
C TYR A 76 -10.88 3.68 -17.96
N SER A 77 -10.67 4.38 -16.84
CA SER A 77 -11.76 4.84 -15.97
C SER A 77 -12.70 5.85 -16.64
N GLU A 78 -12.16 6.77 -17.45
CA GLU A 78 -12.95 7.84 -18.09
C GLU A 78 -13.65 7.39 -19.37
N TYR A 79 -13.00 6.56 -20.17
CA TYR A 79 -13.39 6.29 -21.55
C TYR A 79 -13.71 4.82 -21.84
N GLY A 80 -13.39 3.92 -20.92
CA GLY A 80 -13.61 2.49 -21.04
C GLY A 80 -12.63 1.79 -21.99
N GLU A 81 -12.88 0.49 -22.18
CA GLU A 81 -11.96 -0.43 -22.85
C GLU A 81 -11.67 -0.06 -24.31
N ARG A 82 -12.72 0.27 -25.07
CA ARG A 82 -12.64 0.50 -26.52
C ARG A 82 -11.71 1.66 -26.89
N LYS A 83 -11.78 2.75 -26.14
CA LYS A 83 -10.93 3.93 -26.38
C LYS A 83 -9.49 3.70 -25.91
N LEU A 84 -9.29 3.00 -24.79
CA LEU A 84 -7.94 2.64 -24.35
C LEU A 84 -7.24 1.73 -25.38
N ARG A 85 -7.93 0.78 -26.01
CA ARG A 85 -7.36 -0.08 -27.06
C ARG A 85 -6.82 0.75 -28.22
N SER A 86 -7.60 1.73 -28.67
CA SER A 86 -7.21 2.64 -29.75
C SER A 86 -5.97 3.47 -29.39
N ILE A 87 -5.90 3.98 -28.16
CA ILE A 87 -4.75 4.73 -27.65
C ILE A 87 -3.50 3.84 -27.62
N LEU A 88 -3.61 2.62 -27.09
CA LEU A 88 -2.49 1.68 -27.01
C LEU A 88 -1.97 1.30 -28.41
N ILE A 89 -2.85 1.08 -29.38
CA ILE A 89 -2.47 0.85 -30.78
C ILE A 89 -1.74 2.07 -31.35
N ARG A 90 -2.24 3.29 -31.07
CA ARG A 90 -1.58 4.54 -31.50
C ARG A 90 -0.18 4.71 -30.90
N HIS A 91 0.04 4.24 -29.68
CA HIS A 91 1.36 4.23 -29.03
C HIS A 91 2.27 3.09 -29.49
N GLY A 92 1.84 2.27 -30.47
CA GLY A 92 2.65 1.20 -31.04
C GLY A 92 2.65 -0.09 -30.22
N PHE A 93 1.69 -0.28 -29.31
CA PHE A 93 1.54 -1.54 -28.61
C PHE A 93 0.91 -2.61 -29.52
N ASN A 94 1.57 -3.77 -29.59
CA ASN A 94 1.00 -4.96 -30.21
C ASN A 94 -0.18 -5.48 -29.39
N ARG A 95 -1.11 -6.18 -30.06
CA ARG A 95 -2.34 -6.72 -29.46
C ARG A 95 -2.09 -7.47 -28.13
N MET A 96 -1.09 -8.36 -28.10
CA MET A 96 -0.68 -9.10 -26.90
C MET A 96 -0.28 -8.19 -25.73
N LYS A 97 0.45 -7.11 -26.01
CA LYS A 97 0.87 -6.16 -24.98
C LYS A 97 -0.32 -5.33 -24.49
N SER A 98 -1.21 -4.93 -25.40
CA SER A 98 -2.44 -4.23 -25.04
C SER A 98 -3.32 -5.09 -24.14
N ASP A 99 -3.51 -6.36 -24.47
CA ASP A 99 -4.32 -7.30 -23.69
C ASP A 99 -3.76 -7.47 -22.26
N LEU A 100 -2.44 -7.55 -22.10
CA LEU A 100 -1.80 -7.57 -20.78
C LEU A 100 -2.09 -6.31 -19.93
N ILE A 101 -2.10 -5.13 -20.56
CA ILE A 101 -2.44 -3.88 -19.87
C ILE A 101 -3.91 -3.91 -19.44
N PHE A 102 -4.80 -4.41 -20.29
CA PHE A 102 -6.22 -4.55 -19.95
C PHE A 102 -6.47 -5.51 -18.80
N GLU A 103 -5.86 -6.69 -18.87
CA GLU A 103 -5.98 -7.70 -17.83
C GLU A 103 -5.48 -7.16 -16.49
N TYR A 104 -4.35 -6.45 -16.51
CA TYR A 104 -3.85 -5.76 -15.32
C TYR A 104 -4.86 -4.72 -14.80
N LEU A 105 -5.35 -3.82 -15.66
CA LEU A 105 -6.27 -2.75 -15.24
C LEU A 105 -7.62 -3.27 -14.75
N LYS A 106 -8.11 -4.37 -15.31
CA LYS A 106 -9.34 -5.04 -14.87
C LYS A 106 -9.17 -5.62 -13.46
N ASN A 107 -8.07 -6.35 -13.23
CA ASN A 107 -7.76 -6.96 -11.94
C ASN A 107 -7.37 -5.94 -10.85
N ASP A 108 -6.98 -4.73 -11.22
CA ASP A 108 -6.65 -3.63 -10.29
C ASP A 108 -7.89 -2.82 -9.87
N CYS A 109 -9.04 -3.06 -10.51
CA CYS A 109 -10.32 -2.39 -10.25
C CYS A 109 -11.35 -3.28 -9.54
N GLU A 110 -11.15 -4.61 -9.51
CA GLU A 110 -11.88 -5.59 -8.69
C GLU A 110 -11.22 -5.78 -7.32
#